data_AF-A0A3A5MYN0-F1
#
_entry.id   AF-A0A3A5MYN0-F1
#
_cell.length_a   1.000
_cell.length_b   1.000
_cell.length_c   1.000
_cell.angle_alpha   90.00
_cell.angle_beta   90.00
_cell.angle_gamma   90.00
#
_symmetry.space_group_name_H-M   'P 1'
#
loop_
_entity.id
_entity.type
_entity.pdbx_description
1 polymer ?
#
loop_
_entity_poly.entity_id
_entity_poly.type
_entity_poly.pdbx_seq_one_letter_code
_entity_poly.pdbx_strand_id
1 'polypeptide(L)'
;MTVSLAAAHVLNTAGQLLTALPDPEPLAPPGFEAVSTILAWAKWVGLIAAILSLIAVAVMFMFNSRRGEGGEHVKTFVSILVGVMIIGAATALVGFISGS
;
A
#
# COMPACT_ATOMS: atom_id res chain seq x y z
N MET A 1 -10.52 -34.16 26.81
CA MET A 1 -10.06 -32.75 26.73
C MET A 1 -8.54 -32.60 26.60
N THR A 2 -7.75 -33.68 26.65
CA THR A 2 -6.28 -33.64 26.57
C THR A 2 -5.73 -33.74 25.13
N VAL A 3 -6.41 -34.50 24.26
CA VAL A 3 -5.99 -34.71 22.86
C VAL A 3 -6.10 -33.43 22.01
N SER A 4 -7.13 -32.62 22.25
CA SER A 4 -7.33 -31.34 21.55
C SER A 4 -6.25 -30.30 21.90
N LEU A 5 -5.71 -30.36 23.12
CA LEU A 5 -4.66 -29.47 23.61
C LEU A 5 -3.29 -29.83 22.98
N ALA A 6 -3.01 -31.13 22.82
CA ALA A 6 -1.83 -31.61 22.11
C ALA A 6 -1.85 -31.20 20.61
N ALA A 7 -3.01 -31.33 19.95
CA ALA A 7 -3.16 -30.90 18.56
C ALA A 7 -2.95 -29.39 18.38
N ALA A 8 -3.47 -28.56 19.31
CA ALA A 8 -3.25 -27.11 19.29
C ALA A 8 -1.77 -26.74 19.46
N HIS A 9 -1.04 -27.45 20.33
CA HIS A 9 0.38 -27.20 20.56
C HIS A 9 1.26 -27.59 19.37
N VAL A 10 0.94 -28.71 18.70
CA VAL A 10 1.61 -29.12 17.44
C VAL A 10 1.38 -28.09 16.34
N LEU A 11 0.15 -27.58 16.20
CA LEU A 11 -0.18 -26.56 15.20
C LEU A 11 0.54 -25.23 15.48
N ASN A 12 0.61 -24.81 16.75
CA ASN A 12 1.31 -23.59 17.15
C ASN A 12 2.83 -23.72 16.94
N THR A 13 3.41 -24.86 17.29
CA THR A 13 4.85 -25.12 17.09
C THR A 13 5.18 -25.19 15.60
N ALA A 14 4.34 -25.81 14.78
CA ALA A 14 4.51 -25.83 13.33
C ALA A 14 4.46 -24.40 12.73
N GLY A 15 3.54 -23.55 13.20
CA GLY A 15 3.49 -22.14 12.84
C GLY A 15 4.75 -21.36 13.23
N GLN A 16 5.33 -21.65 14.39
CA GLN A 16 6.59 -21.07 14.85
C GLN A 16 7.81 -21.55 14.07
N LEU A 17 7.79 -22.78 13.54
CA LEU A 17 8.87 -23.30 12.69
C LEU A 17 8.84 -22.67 11.30
N LEU A 18 7.65 -22.41 10.75
CA LEU A 18 7.49 -21.72 9.47
C LEU A 18 7.98 -20.26 9.53
N THR A 19 7.83 -19.59 10.68
CA THR A 19 8.38 -18.24 10.90
C THR A 19 9.85 -18.23 11.32
N ALA A 20 10.40 -19.37 11.74
CA ALA A 20 11.80 -19.54 12.11
C ALA A 20 12.70 -19.98 10.94
N LEU A 21 12.11 -20.32 9.78
CA LEU A 21 12.88 -20.48 8.55
C LEU A 21 13.47 -19.11 8.18
N PRO A 22 14.80 -18.99 8.04
CA PRO A 22 15.42 -17.79 7.49
C PRO A 22 14.91 -17.62 6.06
N ASP A 23 13.97 -16.69 5.85
CA ASP A 23 13.53 -16.30 4.53
C ASP A 23 14.69 -15.51 3.90
N PRO A 24 15.34 -16.00 2.82
CA PRO A 24 16.41 -15.26 2.20
C PRO A 24 15.85 -13.94 1.69
N GLU A 25 16.40 -12.83 2.16
CA GLU A 25 15.98 -11.51 1.68
C GLU A 25 16.04 -11.47 0.14
N PRO A 26 15.04 -10.90 -0.54
CA PRO A 26 15.05 -10.69 -1.97
C PRO A 26 16.31 -9.92 -2.42
N LEU A 27 17.37 -10.66 -2.75
CA LEU A 27 18.65 -10.09 -3.11
C LEU A 27 18.59 -9.71 -4.59
N ALA A 28 18.42 -8.42 -4.86
CA ALA A 28 18.48 -7.90 -6.22
C ALA A 28 19.87 -8.21 -6.83
N PRO A 29 19.94 -8.73 -8.07
CA PRO A 29 21.21 -9.03 -8.72
C PRO A 29 22.05 -7.75 -8.91
N PRO A 30 23.38 -7.83 -8.74
CA PRO A 30 24.28 -6.67 -8.81
C PRO A 30 24.10 -5.93 -10.14
N GLY A 31 23.84 -4.61 -10.08
CA GLY A 31 23.54 -3.75 -11.23
C GLY A 31 22.12 -3.13 -11.24
N PHE A 32 21.20 -3.61 -10.40
CA PHE A 32 19.85 -3.04 -10.26
C PHE A 32 19.73 -1.84 -9.28
N GLU A 33 20.84 -1.36 -8.70
CA GLU A 33 20.84 -0.23 -7.74
C GLU A 33 20.29 1.08 -8.31
N ALA A 34 20.54 1.35 -9.60
CA ALA A 34 19.98 2.53 -10.25
C ALA A 34 18.44 2.45 -10.32
N VAL A 35 17.91 1.25 -10.59
CA VAL A 35 16.47 1.01 -10.69
C VAL A 35 15.81 1.08 -9.32
N SER A 36 16.43 0.51 -8.27
CA SER A 36 15.93 0.62 -6.90
C SER A 36 15.93 2.08 -6.41
N THR A 37 16.95 2.86 -6.78
CA THR A 37 17.01 4.30 -6.48
C THR A 37 15.86 5.04 -7.16
N ILE A 38 15.64 4.85 -8.46
CA ILE A 38 14.55 5.51 -9.20
C ILE A 38 13.18 5.12 -8.63
N LEU A 39 12.98 3.84 -8.28
CA LEU A 39 11.75 3.37 -7.62
C LEU A 39 11.54 4.03 -6.26
N ALA A 40 12.60 4.23 -5.47
CA ALA A 40 12.52 4.94 -4.20
C ALA A 40 12.05 6.39 -4.40
N TRP A 41 12.61 7.11 -5.37
CA TRP A 41 12.15 8.46 -5.73
C TRP A 41 10.70 8.45 -6.23
N ALA A 42 10.32 7.48 -7.05
CA ALA A 42 8.96 7.35 -7.58
C ALA A 42 7.92 7.12 -6.47
N LYS A 43 8.25 6.33 -5.43
CA LYS A 43 7.36 6.14 -4.25
C LYS A 43 7.06 7.47 -3.55
N TRP A 44 8.10 8.27 -3.31
CA TRP A 44 7.94 9.58 -2.67
C TRP A 44 7.17 10.57 -3.54
N VAL A 45 7.51 10.68 -4.82
CA VAL A 45 6.80 11.57 -5.76
C VAL A 45 5.33 11.16 -5.89
N GLY A 46 5.05 9.85 -5.99
CA GLY A 46 3.68 9.33 -6.04
C GLY A 46 2.87 9.65 -4.78
N LEU A 47 3.46 9.46 -3.60
CA LEU A 47 2.81 9.81 -2.32
C LEU A 47 2.53 11.32 -2.21
N ILE A 48 3.49 12.16 -2.59
CA ILE A 48 3.30 13.62 -2.58
C ILE A 48 2.17 14.00 -3.55
N ALA A 49 2.17 13.45 -4.76
CA ALA A 49 1.13 13.71 -5.76
C ALA A 49 -0.27 13.25 -5.29
N ALA A 50 -0.35 12.10 -4.63
CA ALA A 50 -1.59 11.58 -4.05
C ALA A 50 -2.14 12.53 -2.96
N ILE A 51 -1.27 13.01 -2.08
CA ILE A 51 -1.64 13.97 -1.02
C ILE A 51 -2.12 15.28 -1.63
N LEU A 52 -1.40 15.85 -2.60
CA LEU A 52 -1.80 17.09 -3.27
C LEU A 52 -3.16 16.96 -3.96
N SER A 53 -3.43 15.81 -4.56
CA SER A 53 -4.71 15.52 -5.22
C SER A 53 -5.86 15.49 -4.21
N LEU A 54 -5.69 14.83 -3.06
CA LEU A 54 -6.70 14.81 -1.99
C LEU A 54 -7.00 16.19 -1.44
N ILE A 55 -5.96 17.01 -1.24
CA ILE A 55 -6.11 18.40 -0.77
C ILE A 55 -6.91 19.22 -1.80
N ALA A 56 -6.59 19.11 -3.08
CA ALA A 56 -7.29 19.83 -4.15
C ALA A 56 -8.79 19.49 -4.18
N VAL A 57 -9.15 18.22 -4.01
CA VAL A 57 -10.56 17.79 -3.96
C VAL A 57 -11.26 18.29 -2.70
N ALA A 58 -10.60 18.25 -1.55
CA ALA A 58 -11.16 18.76 -0.31
C ALA A 58 -11.49 20.26 -0.42
N VAL A 59 -10.59 21.05 -1.00
CA VAL A 59 -10.80 22.48 -1.26
C VAL A 59 -11.98 22.70 -2.22
N MET A 60 -12.06 21.92 -3.30
CA MET A 60 -13.17 22.01 -4.26
C MET A 60 -14.53 21.70 -3.61
N PHE A 61 -14.61 20.68 -2.76
CA PHE A 61 -15.83 20.34 -2.02
C PHE A 61 -16.27 21.44 -1.05
N MET A 62 -15.32 22.08 -0.38
CA MET A 62 -15.60 23.17 0.56
C MET A 62 -16.33 24.34 -0.10
N PHE A 63 -15.98 24.69 -1.35
CA PHE A 63 -16.64 25.77 -2.08
C PHE A 63 -17.99 25.35 -2.66
N ASN A 64 -18.08 24.14 -3.22
CA ASN A 64 -19.29 23.68 -3.90
C ASN A 64 -20.41 23.22 -2.94
N SER A 65 -20.07 22.93 -1.68
CA SER A 65 -21.05 22.56 -0.65
C SER A 65 -22.13 23.64 -0.41
N ARG A 66 -21.86 24.90 -0.79
CA ARG A 66 -22.76 26.04 -0.53
C ARG A 66 -23.90 26.18 -1.53
N ARG A 67 -23.82 25.51 -2.69
CA ARG A 67 -24.74 25.71 -3.82
C ARG A 67 -25.75 24.58 -4.02
N GLY A 68 -25.68 23.51 -3.23
CA GLY A 68 -26.56 22.34 -3.40
C GLY A 68 -26.22 21.45 -4.62
N GLU A 69 -25.14 21.75 -5.34
CA GLU A 69 -24.67 21.05 -6.55
C GLU A 69 -23.72 19.88 -6.23
N GLY A 70 -23.78 19.34 -5.02
CA GLY A 70 -22.80 18.36 -4.51
C GLY A 70 -22.71 17.07 -5.33
N GLY A 71 -23.81 16.68 -6.01
CA GLY A 71 -23.89 15.46 -6.80
C GLY A 71 -23.06 15.46 -8.09
N GLU A 72 -22.88 16.63 -8.73
CA GLU A 72 -22.18 16.72 -10.02
C GLU A 72 -20.67 16.53 -9.87
N HIS A 73 -20.14 16.86 -8.69
CA HIS A 73 -18.71 16.77 -8.39
C HIS A 73 -18.30 15.42 -7.76
N VAL A 74 -19.26 14.55 -7.42
CA VAL A 74 -18.98 13.21 -6.88
C VAL A 74 -18.15 12.39 -7.87
N LYS A 75 -18.43 12.50 -9.18
CA LYS A 75 -17.68 11.79 -10.21
C LYS A 75 -16.19 12.16 -10.21
N THR A 76 -15.87 13.45 -10.05
CA THR A 76 -14.49 13.94 -9.96
C THR A 76 -13.81 13.49 -8.67
N PHE A 77 -14.55 13.42 -7.55
CA PHE A 77 -13.99 12.89 -6.31
C PHE A 77 -13.68 11.39 -6.40
N VAL A 78 -14.61 10.60 -6.95
CA VAL A 78 -14.41 9.15 -7.12
C VAL A 78 -13.23 8.86 -8.05
N SER A 79 -13.07 9.60 -9.15
CA SER A 79 -11.93 9.37 -10.05
C SER A 79 -10.58 9.65 -9.38
N ILE A 80 -10.52 10.66 -8.51
CA ILE A 80 -9.29 10.99 -7.77
C ILE A 80 -9.02 9.96 -6.68
N LEU A 81 -10.04 9.49 -5.96
CA LEU A 81 -9.88 8.39 -5.00
C LEU A 81 -9.36 7.10 -5.65
N VAL A 82 -9.89 6.74 -6.83
CA VAL A 82 -9.39 5.60 -7.60
C VAL A 82 -7.92 5.79 -7.96
N GLY A 83 -7.53 6.99 -8.40
CA GLY A 83 -6.12 7.31 -8.69
C GLY A 83 -5.21 7.12 -7.47
N VAL A 84 -5.61 7.63 -6.31
CA VAL A 84 -4.86 7.48 -5.05
C VAL A 84 -4.75 6.02 -4.63
N MET A 85 -5.81 5.22 -4.80
CA MET A 85 -5.81 3.79 -4.50
C MET A 85 -4.82 3.02 -5.38
N ILE A 86 -4.74 3.36 -6.67
CA ILE A 86 -3.78 2.74 -7.60
C ILE A 86 -2.34 3.10 -7.21
N ILE A 87 -2.07 4.35 -6.82
CA ILE A 87 -0.75 4.78 -6.34
C ILE A 87 -0.38 3.98 -5.07
N GLY A 88 -1.30 3.85 -4.11
CA GLY A 88 -1.09 3.05 -2.90
C GLY A 88 -0.76 1.59 -3.24
N ALA A 89 -1.55 0.96 -4.11
CA ALA A 89 -1.31 -0.42 -4.55
C ALA A 89 0.06 -0.59 -5.25
N ALA A 90 0.46 0.36 -6.09
CA ALA A 90 1.76 0.35 -6.74
C ALA A 90 2.91 0.46 -5.72
N THR A 91 2.80 1.35 -4.72
CA THR A 91 3.84 1.48 -3.68
C THR A 91 3.99 0.23 -2.83
N ALA A 92 2.88 -0.45 -2.51
CA ALA A 92 2.88 -1.71 -1.78
C ALA A 92 3.52 -2.85 -2.59
N LEU A 93 3.20 -2.93 -3.90
CA LEU A 93 3.80 -3.91 -4.80
C LEU A 93 5.32 -3.72 -4.93
N VAL A 94 5.79 -2.47 -5.00
CA VAL A 94 7.23 -2.18 -5.03
C VAL A 94 7.92 -2.62 -3.73
N GLY A 95 7.31 -2.40 -2.56
CA GLY A 95 7.85 -2.87 -1.28
C GLY A 95 7.95 -4.39 -1.22
N PHE A 96 6.91 -5.09 -1.68
CA PHE A 96 6.90 -6.55 -1.77
C PHE A 96 8.02 -7.09 -2.67
N ILE A 97 8.26 -6.47 -3.83
CA ILE A 97 9.31 -6.89 -4.76
C ILE A 97 10.71 -6.55 -4.24
N SER A 98 10.89 -5.43 -3.53
CA SER A 98 12.21 -5.03 -3.01
C SER A 98 12.58 -5.67 -1.67
N GLY A 99 11.73 -6.53 -1.10
CA GLY A 99 11.98 -7.15 0.20
C GLY A 99 11.99 -6.18 1.38
N SER A 100 11.30 -5.03 1.26
CA SER A 100 11.23 -3.99 2.30
C SER A 100 9.86 -3.91 2.96
#